data_AF-A0A8K0HX94-F1
#
_entry.id   AF-A0A8K0HX94-F1
#
_cell.length_a   1.000
_cell.length_b   1.000
_cell.length_c   1.000
_cell.angle_alpha   90.00
_cell.angle_beta   90.00
_cell.angle_gamma   90.00
#
_symmetry.space_group_name_H-M   'P 1'
#
loop_
_entity.id
_entity.type
_entity.pdbx_description
1 polymer ?
#
loop_
_entity_poly.entity_id
_entity_poly.type
_entity_poly.pdbx_seq_one_letter_code
_entity_poly.pdbx_strand_id
1 'polypeptide(L)'
;MANANGPMGAKGRAVPHPTNPMVTPLLTDLYQFTMAYAYWKAGKHLDRAVFDLFFRKNPFGGEYTVFGGLEECIRLIANFKLKEEEISFLRSIMPTCEDGFFDYLRAIDCSDVEVYAIPEGSVVFPKIPLMRIEGPVAVSTF
;
A
#
# COMPACT_ATOMS: atom_id res chain seq x y z
N MET A 1 35.01 -17.87 29.83
CA MET A 1 33.66 -18.17 29.32
C MET A 1 32.77 -17.00 29.72
N ALA A 2 32.60 -16.02 28.83
CA ALA A 2 31.86 -14.79 29.12
C ALA A 2 30.67 -14.69 28.15
N ASN A 3 29.47 -14.66 28.74
CA ASN A 3 28.21 -14.40 28.06
C ASN A 3 28.20 -12.98 27.50
N ALA A 4 27.91 -12.83 26.20
CA ALA A 4 27.44 -11.59 25.61
C ALA A 4 26.01 -11.83 25.11
N ASN A 5 25.04 -11.64 26.00
CA ASN A 5 23.64 -11.45 25.65
C ASN A 5 23.53 -10.12 24.89
N GLY A 6 23.53 -10.18 23.55
CA GLY A 6 22.98 -9.11 22.73
C GLY A 6 21.47 -9.02 22.99
N PRO A 7 20.87 -7.83 23.10
CA PRO A 7 19.45 -7.73 23.39
C PRO A 7 18.64 -8.21 22.18
N MET A 8 17.98 -9.36 22.36
CA MET A 8 16.75 -9.68 21.65
C MET A 8 15.71 -8.60 21.96
N GLY A 9 15.03 -8.12 20.91
CA GLY A 9 13.78 -7.36 21.05
C GLY A 9 13.84 -5.94 20.53
N ALA A 10 13.95 -5.77 19.21
CA ALA A 10 13.34 -4.61 18.57
C ALA A 10 11.82 -4.76 18.74
N LYS A 11 11.28 -4.24 19.85
CA LYS A 11 9.83 -4.08 20.02
C LYS A 11 9.35 -3.28 18.82
N GLY A 12 8.49 -3.89 17.98
CA GLY A 12 7.90 -3.25 16.81
C GLY A 12 7.32 -1.91 17.25
N ARG A 13 7.97 -0.83 16.83
CA ARG A 13 7.52 0.53 17.12
C ARG A 13 6.24 0.69 16.30
N ALA A 14 5.10 0.88 16.97
CA ALA A 14 3.84 1.12 16.27
C ALA A 14 4.06 2.27 15.28
N VAL A 15 3.81 2.00 13.99
CA VAL A 15 4.04 2.99 12.93
C VAL A 15 3.02 4.11 13.12
N PRO A 16 3.45 5.38 13.24
CA PRO A 16 2.53 6.48 13.42
C PRO A 16 1.58 6.61 12.21
N HIS A 17 0.44 7.26 12.42
CA HIS A 17 -0.49 7.54 11.33
C HIS A 17 0.14 8.51 10.30
N PRO A 18 -0.37 8.53 9.05
CA PRO A 18 -0.03 9.54 8.06
C PRO A 18 -0.09 10.96 8.65
N THR A 19 0.86 11.80 8.26
CA THR A 19 0.95 13.19 8.72
C THR A 19 -0.14 14.06 8.11
N ASN A 20 -0.61 13.73 6.90
CA ASN A 20 -1.69 14.43 6.23
C ASN A 20 -3.06 13.75 6.52
N PRO A 21 -4.01 14.43 7.19
CA PRO A 21 -5.31 13.85 7.54
C PRO A 21 -6.20 13.53 6.33
N MET A 22 -5.89 14.07 5.14
CA MET A 22 -6.61 13.77 3.90
C MET A 22 -6.22 12.42 3.29
N VAL A 23 -5.11 11.82 3.73
CA VAL A 23 -4.64 10.54 3.21
C VAL A 23 -5.45 9.42 3.87
N THR A 24 -6.49 8.97 3.17
CA THR A 24 -7.37 7.87 3.60
C THR A 24 -7.38 6.76 2.54
N PRO A 25 -7.80 5.52 2.89
CA PRO A 25 -7.99 4.45 1.91
C PRO A 25 -8.96 4.79 0.76
N LEU A 26 -9.88 5.74 0.99
CA LEU A 26 -10.82 6.21 -0.03
C LEU A 26 -10.20 7.22 -0.99
N LEU A 27 -8.99 7.73 -0.71
CA LEU A 27 -8.22 8.57 -1.63
C LEU A 27 -7.58 7.72 -2.73
N THR A 28 -8.44 7.06 -3.50
CA THR A 28 -8.07 6.21 -4.63
C THR A 28 -9.17 6.31 -5.69
N ASP A 29 -8.86 5.95 -6.92
CA ASP A 29 -9.84 5.95 -7.99
C ASP A 29 -10.85 4.81 -7.81
N LEU A 30 -12.11 5.05 -8.19
CA LEU A 30 -13.16 4.02 -8.17
C LEU A 30 -12.75 2.76 -8.96
N TYR A 31 -11.89 2.93 -9.96
CA TYR A 31 -11.30 1.83 -10.72
C TYR A 31 -10.67 0.76 -9.81
N GLN A 32 -9.94 1.15 -8.75
CA GLN A 32 -9.28 0.17 -7.86
C GLN A 32 -10.28 -0.71 -7.12
N PHE A 33 -11.39 -0.16 -6.63
CA PHE A 33 -12.45 -0.96 -6.02
C PHE A 33 -13.15 -1.88 -7.02
N THR A 34 -13.41 -1.39 -8.25
CA THR A 34 -14.01 -2.25 -9.28
C THR A 34 -13.08 -3.38 -9.72
N MET A 35 -11.77 -3.15 -9.76
CA MET A 35 -10.76 -4.17 -10.02
C MET A 35 -10.66 -5.17 -8.87
N ALA A 36 -10.64 -4.70 -7.62
CA ALA A 36 -10.66 -5.56 -6.44
C ALA A 36 -11.90 -6.47 -6.45
N TYR A 37 -13.07 -5.93 -6.81
CA TYR A 37 -14.29 -6.73 -6.98
C TYR A 37 -14.17 -7.78 -8.09
N ALA A 38 -13.58 -7.42 -9.24
CA ALA A 38 -13.35 -8.37 -10.32
C ALA A 38 -12.42 -9.53 -9.89
N TYR A 39 -11.35 -9.24 -9.14
CA TYR A 39 -10.47 -10.27 -8.57
C TYR A 39 -11.18 -11.12 -7.51
N TRP A 40 -11.99 -10.50 -6.66
CA TRP A 40 -12.77 -11.19 -5.64
C TRP A 40 -13.76 -12.17 -6.28
N LYS A 41 -14.54 -11.70 -7.26
CA LYS A 41 -15.51 -12.51 -8.00
C LYS A 41 -14.87 -13.64 -8.81
N ALA A 42 -13.65 -13.43 -9.30
CA ALA A 42 -12.87 -14.46 -9.99
C ALA A 42 -12.20 -15.46 -9.02
N GLY A 43 -12.28 -15.25 -7.70
CA GLY A 43 -11.58 -16.07 -6.70
C GLY A 43 -10.06 -15.89 -6.68
N LYS A 44 -9.56 -14.78 -7.26
CA LYS A 44 -8.12 -14.49 -7.44
C LYS A 44 -7.58 -13.38 -6.55
N HIS A 45 -8.40 -12.84 -5.66
CA HIS A 45 -8.04 -11.70 -4.80
C HIS A 45 -6.83 -11.98 -3.88
N LEU A 46 -6.56 -13.26 -3.59
CA LEU A 46 -5.41 -13.72 -2.80
C LEU A 46 -4.18 -14.09 -3.64
N ASP A 47 -4.28 -14.05 -4.98
CA ASP A 47 -3.13 -14.34 -5.84
C ASP A 47 -2.04 -13.29 -5.58
N ARG A 48 -0.79 -13.73 -5.45
CA ARG A 48 0.32 -12.81 -5.22
C ARG A 48 0.67 -12.04 -6.50
N ALA A 49 0.80 -10.73 -6.37
CA ALA A 49 1.23 -9.83 -7.43
C ALA A 49 2.43 -9.00 -6.98
N VAL A 50 3.19 -8.50 -7.96
CA VAL A 50 4.37 -7.65 -7.75
C VAL A 50 4.20 -6.38 -8.58
N PHE A 51 4.30 -5.23 -7.93
CA PHE A 51 4.19 -3.91 -8.56
C PHE A 51 5.50 -3.13 -8.37
N ASP A 52 6.09 -2.68 -9.47
CA ASP A 52 7.29 -1.85 -9.47
C ASP A 52 6.94 -0.38 -9.76
N LEU A 53 7.25 0.51 -8.82
CA LEU A 53 7.15 1.96 -8.99
C LEU A 53 8.43 2.49 -9.61
N PHE A 54 8.33 3.11 -10.78
CA PHE A 54 9.44 3.82 -11.43
C PHE A 54 8.92 5.01 -12.23
N PHE A 55 9.83 5.93 -12.56
CA PHE A 55 9.53 7.09 -13.39
C PHE A 55 10.27 7.00 -14.72
N ARG A 56 9.73 7.64 -15.78
CA ARG A 56 10.23 7.46 -17.15
C ARG A 56 11.18 8.56 -17.64
N LYS A 57 11.09 9.75 -17.07
CA LYS A 57 11.87 10.95 -17.44
C LYS A 57 12.17 11.76 -16.19
N ASN A 58 13.37 12.33 -16.10
CA ASN A 58 13.70 13.23 -15.01
C ASN A 58 12.74 14.43 -14.99
N PRO A 59 12.21 14.80 -13.81
CA PRO A 59 11.42 16.00 -13.66
C PRO A 59 12.30 17.24 -13.94
N PHE A 60 11.67 18.32 -14.39
CA PHE A 60 12.31 19.62 -14.65
C PHE A 60 13.47 19.61 -15.68
N GLY A 61 13.66 18.53 -16.43
CA GLY A 61 14.75 18.40 -17.40
C GLY A 61 16.14 18.25 -16.75
N GLY A 62 16.20 17.94 -15.45
CA GLY A 62 17.45 17.73 -14.72
C GLY A 62 18.14 16.42 -15.08
N GLU A 63 19.39 16.26 -14.64
CA GLU A 63 20.19 15.04 -14.86
C GLU A 63 19.96 13.97 -13.79
N TYR A 64 19.45 14.36 -12.61
CA TYR A 64 19.20 13.46 -11.48
C TYR A 64 17.90 13.81 -10.75
N THR A 65 17.36 12.84 -10.02
CA THR A 65 16.18 13.00 -9.15
C THR A 65 16.51 12.49 -7.76
N VAL A 66 15.99 13.12 -6.71
CA VAL A 66 16.12 12.65 -5.33
C VAL A 66 14.81 11.98 -4.91
N PHE A 67 14.89 10.77 -4.35
CA PHE A 67 13.70 10.04 -3.88
C PHE A 67 13.27 10.54 -2.50
N GLY A 68 11.96 10.80 -2.33
CA GLY A 68 11.38 11.23 -1.06
C GLY A 68 9.90 10.86 -0.95
N GLY A 69 9.38 10.86 0.29
CA GLY A 69 8.00 10.48 0.62
C GLY A 69 7.81 9.01 1.06
N LEU A 70 8.90 8.25 1.21
CA LEU A 70 8.83 6.83 1.60
C LEU A 70 8.21 6.66 3.00
N GLU A 71 8.56 7.56 3.93
CA GLU A 71 8.03 7.51 5.30
C GLU A 71 6.50 7.60 5.33
N GLU A 72 5.92 8.54 4.57
CA GLU A 72 4.46 8.73 4.52
C GLU A 72 3.76 7.52 3.88
N CYS A 73 4.36 6.94 2.83
CA CYS A 73 3.85 5.70 2.22
C CYS A 73 3.80 4.55 3.22
N ILE A 74 4.85 4.33 4.00
CA ILE A 74 4.89 3.26 5.02
C ILE A 74 3.82 3.50 6.09
N ARG A 75 3.63 4.75 6.52
CA ARG A 75 2.59 5.11 7.50
C ARG A 75 1.18 4.82 6.99
N LEU A 76 0.91 5.06 5.71
CA LEU A 76 -0.36 4.74 5.07
C LEU A 76 -0.59 3.23 5.03
N ILE A 77 0.36 2.47 4.49
CA ILE A 77 0.25 1.02 4.35
C ILE A 77 0.05 0.35 5.72
N ALA A 78 0.83 0.77 6.74
CA ALA A 78 0.76 0.20 8.07
C ALA A 78 -0.56 0.50 8.83
N ASN A 79 -1.27 1.58 8.46
CA ASN A 79 -2.52 1.99 9.09
C ASN A 79 -3.72 1.90 8.12
N PHE A 80 -3.57 1.15 7.03
CA PHE A 80 -4.61 1.01 6.02
C PHE A 80 -5.80 0.24 6.59
N LYS A 81 -6.94 0.91 6.73
CA LYS A 81 -8.18 0.30 7.18
C LYS A 81 -9.38 1.13 6.75
N LEU A 82 -10.35 0.49 6.10
CA LEU A 82 -11.62 1.13 5.74
C LEU A 82 -12.52 1.26 6.96
N LYS A 83 -13.13 2.44 7.12
CA LYS A 83 -14.15 2.71 8.14
C LYS A 83 -15.52 2.26 7.66
N GLU A 84 -16.43 1.99 8.59
CA GLU A 84 -17.79 1.54 8.25
C GLU A 84 -18.56 2.57 7.39
N GLU A 85 -18.33 3.85 7.64
CA GLU A 85 -18.89 4.96 6.86
C GLU A 85 -18.43 4.93 5.40
N GLU A 86 -17.15 4.61 5.16
CA GLU A 86 -16.55 4.51 3.82
C GLU A 86 -17.09 3.29 3.09
N ILE A 87 -17.27 2.16 3.77
CA ILE A 87 -17.87 0.94 3.22
C ILE A 87 -19.34 1.19 2.84
N SER A 88 -20.09 1.90 3.68
CA SER A 88 -21.47 2.31 3.40
C SER A 88 -21.54 3.22 2.16
N PHE A 89 -20.60 4.16 2.03
CA PHE A 89 -20.48 4.98 0.83
C PHE A 89 -20.17 4.14 -0.42
N LEU A 90 -19.19 3.23 -0.36
CA LEU A 90 -18.85 2.33 -1.47
C LEU A 90 -20.05 1.49 -1.91
N ARG A 91 -20.85 0.99 -0.95
CA ARG A 91 -22.09 0.27 -1.22
C ARG A 91 -23.11 1.10 -1.99
N SER A 92 -23.20 2.40 -1.71
CA SER A 92 -24.12 3.30 -2.42
C SER A 92 -23.71 3.55 -3.87
N ILE A 93 -22.41 3.59 -4.17
CA ILE A 93 -21.88 3.88 -5.52
C ILE A 93 -21.61 2.62 -6.35
N MET A 94 -21.54 1.44 -5.71
CA MET A 94 -21.35 0.14 -6.36
C MET A 94 -22.51 -0.83 -6.06
N PRO A 95 -23.77 -0.49 -6.46
CA PRO A 95 -24.96 -1.26 -6.09
C PRO A 95 -25.04 -2.65 -6.76
N THR A 96 -24.20 -2.91 -7.77
CA THR A 96 -24.14 -4.19 -8.48
C THR A 96 -23.20 -5.21 -7.83
N CYS A 97 -22.50 -4.81 -6.78
CA CYS A 97 -21.55 -5.67 -6.06
C CYS A 97 -22.26 -6.50 -4.98
N GLU A 98 -21.75 -7.71 -4.77
CA GLU A 98 -22.30 -8.67 -3.81
C GLU A 98 -21.93 -8.28 -2.37
N ASP A 99 -22.82 -8.56 -1.41
CA ASP A 99 -22.63 -8.18 0.00
C ASP A 99 -21.31 -8.73 0.59
N GLY A 100 -20.94 -9.95 0.21
CA GLY A 100 -19.71 -10.60 0.65
C GLY A 100 -18.43 -9.85 0.24
N PHE A 101 -18.47 -9.04 -0.82
CA PHE A 101 -17.34 -8.20 -1.20
C PHE A 101 -17.12 -7.07 -0.18
N PHE A 102 -18.19 -6.47 0.35
CA PHE A 102 -18.08 -5.44 1.37
C PHE A 102 -17.62 -6.00 2.72
N ASP A 103 -17.97 -7.25 3.02
CA ASP A 103 -17.43 -7.96 4.19
C ASP A 103 -15.93 -8.23 4.04
N TYR A 104 -15.49 -8.58 2.82
CA TYR A 104 -14.07 -8.67 2.48
C TYR A 104 -13.35 -7.32 2.66
N LEU A 105 -13.92 -6.22 2.14
CA LEU A 105 -13.34 -4.88 2.32
C LEU A 105 -13.26 -4.45 3.79
N ARG A 106 -14.15 -4.93 4.66
CA ARG A 106 -14.10 -4.65 6.11
C ARG A 106 -12.95 -5.35 6.81
N ALA A 107 -12.60 -6.54 6.34
CA ALA A 107 -11.54 -7.37 6.90
C ALA A 107 -10.16 -7.10 6.28
N ILE A 108 -10.09 -6.30 5.23
CA ILE A 108 -8.86 -6.05 4.50
C ILE A 108 -7.84 -5.32 5.38
N ASP A 109 -6.60 -5.79 5.34
CA ASP A 109 -5.44 -5.12 5.88
C ASP A 109 -4.23 -5.37 4.97
N CYS A 110 -3.14 -4.64 5.23
CA CYS A 110 -1.89 -4.76 4.48
C CYS A 110 -0.86 -5.64 5.19
N SER A 111 -1.28 -6.58 6.04
CA SER A 111 -0.35 -7.40 6.84
C SER A 111 0.51 -8.34 5.99
N ASP A 112 -0.04 -8.86 4.89
CA ASP A 112 0.64 -9.73 3.93
C ASP A 112 1.33 -8.97 2.78
N VAL A 113 1.49 -7.64 2.92
CA VAL A 113 2.15 -6.78 1.93
C VAL A 113 3.60 -6.53 2.32
N GLU A 114 4.51 -6.84 1.40
CA GLU A 114 5.93 -6.57 1.53
C GLU A 114 6.31 -5.36 0.68
N VAL A 115 7.08 -4.44 1.26
CA VAL A 115 7.53 -3.22 0.59
C VAL A 115 9.06 -3.19 0.58
N TYR A 116 9.63 -3.13 -0.61
CA TYR A 116 11.06 -2.96 -0.84
C TYR A 116 11.27 -1.58 -1.45
N ALA A 117 12.17 -0.75 -0.91
CA ALA A 117 12.39 0.60 -1.44
C ALA A 117 13.84 1.04 -1.31
N ILE A 118 14.25 1.94 -2.21
CA ILE A 118 15.50 2.69 -2.07
C ILE A 118 15.36 3.66 -0.89
N PRO A 119 16.39 3.88 -0.06
CA PRO A 119 16.32 4.84 1.04
C PRO A 119 16.00 6.26 0.56
N GLU A 120 15.15 6.95 1.32
CA GLU A 120 14.84 8.37 1.11
C GLU A 120 16.11 9.24 1.15
N GLY A 121 16.17 10.25 0.30
CA GLY A 121 17.36 11.09 0.08
C GLY A 121 18.37 10.52 -0.93
N SER A 122 18.14 9.31 -1.47
CA SER A 122 19.01 8.74 -2.51
C SER A 122 18.80 9.39 -3.87
N VAL A 123 19.88 9.44 -4.67
CA VAL A 123 19.81 9.81 -6.08
C VAL A 123 19.28 8.64 -6.90
N VAL A 124 18.26 8.90 -7.71
CA VAL A 124 17.56 7.90 -8.51
C VAL A 124 17.46 8.33 -9.98
N PHE A 125 17.38 7.34 -10.86
CA PHE A 125 17.40 7.54 -12.32
C PHE A 125 16.15 6.95 -12.98
N PRO A 126 15.79 7.44 -14.19
CA PRO A 126 14.62 6.95 -14.90
C PRO A 126 14.72 5.46 -15.24
N LYS A 127 13.57 4.78 -15.25
CA LYS A 127 13.42 3.35 -15.60
C LYS A 127 14.12 2.38 -14.65
N ILE A 128 14.45 2.83 -13.44
CA ILE A 128 14.93 1.98 -12.36
C ILE A 128 13.80 1.89 -11.30
N PRO A 129 13.45 0.70 -10.81
CA PRO A 129 12.49 0.54 -9.71
C PRO A 129 12.94 1.30 -8.46
N LEU A 130 12.08 2.16 -7.94
CA LEU A 130 12.27 2.92 -6.71
C LEU A 130 11.72 2.19 -5.50
N MET A 131 10.55 1.60 -5.70
CA MET A 131 9.81 0.84 -4.70
C MET A 131 9.13 -0.35 -5.39
N ARG A 132 9.10 -1.47 -4.71
CA ARG A 132 8.40 -2.69 -5.09
C ARG A 132 7.43 -3.07 -3.99
N ILE A 133 6.20 -3.39 -4.39
CA ILE A 133 5.15 -3.88 -3.51
C ILE A 133 4.83 -5.32 -3.93
N GLU A 134 4.91 -6.26 -3.00
CA GLU A 134 4.56 -7.66 -3.20
C GLU A 134 3.47 -8.08 -2.21
N GLY A 135 2.40 -8.73 -2.68
CA GLY A 135 1.30 -9.13 -1.80
C GLY A 135 0.06 -9.61 -2.55
N PRO A 136 -1.06 -9.85 -1.86
CA PRO A 136 -2.34 -10.21 -2.47
C PRO A 136 -2.79 -9.13 -3.46
N VAL A 137 -3.13 -9.53 -4.69
CA VAL A 137 -3.41 -8.59 -5.80
C VAL A 137 -4.52 -7.59 -5.46
N ALA A 138 -5.55 -8.01 -4.71
CA ALA A 138 -6.64 -7.12 -4.35
C ALA A 138 -6.23 -6.04 -3.33
N VAL A 139 -5.23 -6.32 -2.47
CA VAL A 139 -4.71 -5.36 -1.48
C VAL A 139 -3.64 -4.48 -2.11
N SER A 140 -2.68 -5.07 -2.83
CA SER A 140 -1.55 -4.36 -3.44
C SER A 140 -1.95 -3.45 -4.62
N THR A 141 -3.19 -3.53 -5.06
CA THR A 141 -3.77 -2.63 -6.07
C THR A 141 -4.21 -1.28 -5.48
N PHE A 142 -4.39 -1.19 -4.15
CA PHE A 142 -4.66 0.06 -3.44
C PHE A 142 -3.37 0.87 -3.21
#